data_AF-A0A7V5YYB0-F1
#
_entry.id   AF-A0A7V5YYB0-F1
#
_cell.length_a   1.000
_cell.length_b   1.000
_cell.length_c   1.000
_cell.angle_alpha   90.00
_cell.angle_beta   90.00
_cell.angle_gamma   90.00
#
_symmetry.space_group_name_H-M   'P 1'
#
loop_
_entity.id
_entity.type
_entity.pdbx_description
1 polymer ?
#
loop_
_entity_poly.entity_id
_entity_poly.type
_entity_poly.pdbx_seq_one_letter_code
_entity_poly.pdbx_strand_id
1 'polypeptide(L)'
;MLADDEIRTWYGWAEMSPAGPIVAGRLGRWQITYHAGRYGVAAGGSLKLLFRAASDWPPLQGRDPYAENFVTVKAPGRVRLAWRYEPRGHAYPWTKAVIVDVAQWGLAEGETLVFDLGDPEGGSPGVRAQTFAQRQHEFRIVVDPFGSGQHVAVPSPVADIVPGPAERLVLVVPSQVAPGEPFALTLRAEDRWGNPAREYAGHVVLEGIP
;
A
#
# COMPACT_ATOMS: atom_id res chain seq x y z
N MET A 1 15.70 9.31 -20.28
CA MET A 1 14.86 8.37 -19.51
C MET A 1 13.95 7.69 -20.52
N LEU A 2 13.74 6.38 -20.41
CA LEU A 2 12.79 5.65 -21.27
C LEU A 2 11.37 6.17 -21.02
N ALA A 3 10.51 6.15 -22.04
CA ALA A 3 9.09 6.46 -21.88
C ALA A 3 8.37 5.34 -21.12
N ASP A 4 7.26 5.66 -20.44
CA ASP A 4 6.50 4.66 -19.65
C ASP A 4 6.04 3.45 -20.48
N ASP A 5 5.68 3.66 -21.75
CA ASP A 5 5.32 2.57 -22.67
C ASP A 5 6.50 1.65 -23.00
N GLU A 6 7.70 2.21 -23.11
CA GLU A 6 8.93 1.43 -23.31
C GLU A 6 9.27 0.64 -22.04
N ILE A 7 9.16 1.28 -20.86
CA ILE A 7 9.36 0.61 -19.58
C ILE A 7 8.37 -0.55 -19.43
N ARG A 8 7.08 -0.30 -19.70
CA ARG A 8 6.03 -1.34 -19.68
C ARG A 8 6.38 -2.51 -20.58
N THR A 9 6.82 -2.22 -21.80
CA THR A 9 7.11 -3.24 -22.82
C THR A 9 8.33 -4.09 -22.44
N TRP A 10 9.40 -3.46 -21.99
CA TRP A 10 10.68 -4.13 -21.78
C TRP A 10 10.83 -4.70 -20.38
N TYR A 11 10.47 -3.93 -19.35
CA TYR A 11 10.64 -4.27 -17.94
C TYR A 11 9.36 -4.81 -17.31
N GLY A 12 8.20 -4.66 -17.95
CA GLY A 12 6.94 -5.13 -17.41
C GLY A 12 6.15 -4.07 -16.66
N TRP A 13 5.13 -4.49 -15.94
CA TRP A 13 4.19 -3.61 -15.24
C TRP A 13 3.48 -4.36 -14.12
N ALA A 14 2.74 -3.66 -13.28
CA ALA A 14 1.96 -4.28 -12.22
C ALA A 14 0.54 -3.72 -12.09
N GLU A 15 -0.34 -4.55 -11.54
CA GLU A 15 -1.71 -4.20 -11.19
C GLU A 15 -2.09 -4.72 -9.80
N MET A 16 -3.23 -4.26 -9.30
CA MET A 16 -3.75 -4.69 -8.01
C MET A 16 -5.18 -5.25 -8.12
N SER A 17 -5.50 -6.23 -7.27
CA SER A 17 -6.85 -6.76 -7.10
C SER A 17 -7.17 -6.98 -5.61
N PRO A 18 -8.36 -6.57 -5.12
CA PRO A 18 -9.34 -5.75 -5.81
C PRO A 18 -8.79 -4.35 -6.08
N ALA A 19 -9.15 -3.77 -7.23
CA ALA A 19 -8.90 -2.37 -7.53
C ALA A 19 -9.91 -1.46 -6.81
N GLY A 20 -9.53 -0.21 -6.56
CA GLY A 20 -10.40 0.80 -5.98
C GLY A 20 -9.90 1.36 -4.65
N PRO A 21 -10.71 2.20 -3.99
CA PRO A 21 -10.31 2.86 -2.75
C PRO A 21 -10.17 1.86 -1.59
N ILE A 22 -9.20 2.12 -0.73
CA ILE A 22 -8.92 1.36 0.49
C ILE A 22 -9.31 2.21 1.69
N VAL A 23 -10.17 1.67 2.57
CA VAL A 23 -10.55 2.37 3.81
C VAL A 23 -9.36 2.40 4.77
N ALA A 24 -9.06 3.58 5.32
CA ALA A 24 -7.97 3.80 6.26
C ALA A 24 -8.05 2.85 7.47
N GLY A 25 -6.92 2.20 7.78
CA GLY A 25 -6.79 1.26 8.89
C GLY A 25 -7.61 -0.01 8.79
N ARG A 26 -8.31 -0.26 7.67
CA ARG A 26 -9.07 -1.50 7.46
C ARG A 26 -8.13 -2.69 7.29
N LEU A 27 -8.47 -3.82 7.92
CA LEU A 27 -7.90 -5.13 7.58
C LEU A 27 -8.48 -5.61 6.25
N GLY A 28 -7.61 -5.92 5.30
CA GLY A 28 -8.01 -6.36 3.98
C GLY A 28 -6.99 -7.29 3.34
N ARG A 29 -7.33 -7.70 2.12
CA ARG A 29 -6.50 -8.59 1.30
C ARG A 29 -6.38 -7.97 -0.08
N TRP A 30 -5.16 -7.92 -0.58
CA TRP A 30 -4.85 -7.35 -1.88
C TRP A 30 -3.77 -8.18 -2.56
N GLN A 31 -3.95 -8.43 -3.84
CA GLN A 31 -2.94 -9.04 -4.70
C GLN A 31 -2.29 -7.93 -5.50
N ILE A 32 -0.96 -7.87 -5.49
CA ILE A 32 -0.19 -7.07 -6.44
C ILE A 32 0.44 -8.04 -7.44
N THR A 33 0.05 -7.95 -8.70
CA THR A 33 0.53 -8.85 -9.75
C THR A 33 1.46 -8.08 -10.66
N TYR A 34 2.74 -8.45 -10.66
CA TYR A 34 3.71 -8.02 -11.65
C TYR A 34 3.63 -8.95 -12.88
N HIS A 35 3.65 -8.34 -14.07
CA HIS A 35 3.68 -8.99 -15.37
C HIS A 35 5.03 -8.70 -16.02
N ALA A 36 5.81 -9.75 -16.28
CA ALA A 36 7.14 -9.62 -16.85
C ALA A 36 7.10 -9.07 -18.27
N GLY A 37 7.93 -8.05 -18.54
CA GLY A 37 8.12 -7.51 -19.88
C GLY A 37 8.98 -8.41 -20.76
N ARG A 38 9.35 -7.93 -21.95
CA ARG A 38 10.17 -8.67 -22.92
C ARG A 38 11.51 -9.18 -22.38
N TYR A 39 12.10 -8.49 -21.42
CA TYR A 39 13.34 -8.96 -20.80
C TYR A 39 13.14 -10.17 -19.89
N GLY A 40 11.91 -10.46 -19.48
CA GLY A 40 11.66 -11.39 -18.39
C GLY A 40 12.33 -10.92 -17.10
N VAL A 41 12.56 -11.86 -16.18
CA VAL A 41 13.44 -11.68 -15.03
C VAL A 41 14.30 -12.92 -14.91
N ALA A 42 15.60 -12.78 -15.16
CA ALA A 42 16.54 -13.90 -15.14
C ALA A 42 16.69 -14.49 -13.72
N ALA A 43 17.19 -15.72 -13.64
CA ALA A 43 17.73 -16.23 -12.38
C ALA A 43 18.90 -15.34 -11.94
N GLY A 44 18.92 -14.93 -10.67
CA GLY A 44 19.79 -13.89 -10.13
C GLY A 44 19.20 -12.48 -10.20
N GLY A 45 18.13 -12.28 -10.96
CA GLY A 45 17.34 -11.04 -10.95
C GLY A 45 16.50 -10.88 -9.69
N SER A 46 15.91 -9.70 -9.51
CA SER A 46 15.09 -9.41 -8.33
C SER A 46 13.97 -8.43 -8.61
N LEU A 47 12.92 -8.50 -7.79
CA LEU A 47 11.82 -7.56 -7.75
C LEU A 47 11.66 -7.02 -6.33
N LYS A 48 11.13 -5.80 -6.20
CA LYS A 48 10.72 -5.28 -4.90
C LYS A 48 9.35 -4.64 -4.99
N LEU A 49 8.47 -5.01 -4.06
CA LEU A 49 7.26 -4.24 -3.74
C LEU A 49 7.61 -3.25 -2.64
N LEU A 50 7.46 -1.96 -2.95
CA LEU A 50 7.90 -0.85 -2.14
C LEU A 50 6.72 -0.03 -1.60
N PHE A 51 6.87 0.41 -0.35
CA PHE A 51 5.97 1.37 0.29
C PHE A 51 6.76 2.62 0.66
N ARG A 52 6.09 3.78 0.67
CA ARG A 52 6.71 5.04 1.10
C ARG A 52 7.15 4.96 2.57
N ALA A 53 8.25 5.63 2.89
CA ALA A 53 8.72 5.80 4.26
C ALA A 53 7.67 6.49 5.15
N ALA A 54 7.03 7.54 4.59
CA ALA A 54 5.91 8.26 5.21
C ALA A 54 4.57 7.52 5.01
N SER A 55 4.53 6.26 5.40
CA SER A 55 3.32 5.45 5.51
C SER A 55 3.40 4.67 6.81
N ASP A 56 2.29 4.50 7.53
CA ASP A 56 2.22 3.67 8.74
C ASP A 56 1.69 2.26 8.45
N TRP A 57 1.73 1.85 7.17
CA TRP A 57 1.53 0.46 6.78
C TRP A 57 2.45 -0.44 7.64
N PRO A 58 1.88 -1.44 8.34
CA PRO A 58 2.63 -2.26 9.27
C PRO A 58 3.67 -3.13 8.56
N PRO A 59 4.71 -3.60 9.29
CA PRO A 59 5.64 -4.58 8.75
C PRO A 59 4.93 -5.81 8.20
N LEU A 60 5.26 -6.18 6.96
CA LEU A 60 4.78 -7.40 6.32
C LEU A 60 5.65 -8.58 6.77
N GLN A 61 5.07 -9.78 6.83
CA GLN A 61 5.77 -10.96 7.33
C GLN A 61 5.36 -12.23 6.58
N GLY A 62 6.28 -13.20 6.48
CA GLY A 62 6.07 -14.48 5.82
C GLY A 62 6.28 -15.69 6.74
N ARG A 63 6.16 -15.50 8.07
CA ARG A 63 6.51 -16.49 9.10
C ARG A 63 5.30 -17.16 9.74
N ASP A 64 4.32 -16.37 10.17
CA ASP A 64 3.12 -16.87 10.85
C ASP A 64 1.89 -16.69 9.96
N PRO A 65 1.38 -17.75 9.34
CA PRO A 65 0.26 -17.66 8.42
C PRO A 65 -1.09 -17.32 9.10
N TYR A 66 -1.18 -17.39 10.43
CA TYR A 66 -2.38 -17.07 11.20
C TYR A 66 -2.39 -15.62 11.72
N ALA A 67 -1.26 -14.93 11.65
CA ALA A 67 -1.12 -13.56 12.15
C ALA A 67 -1.52 -12.52 11.09
N GLU A 68 -1.80 -11.29 11.56
CA GLU A 68 -1.92 -10.12 10.67
C GLU A 68 -0.66 -9.91 9.84
N ASN A 69 -0.84 -9.23 8.71
CA ASN A 69 0.23 -8.81 7.82
C ASN A 69 1.02 -9.97 7.20
N PHE A 70 0.45 -11.17 7.20
CA PHE A 70 1.01 -12.31 6.50
C PHE A 70 0.96 -12.10 4.98
N VAL A 71 2.07 -12.39 4.31
CA VAL A 71 2.24 -12.23 2.88
C VAL A 71 2.84 -13.49 2.30
N THR A 72 2.40 -13.88 1.12
CA THR A 72 3.10 -14.84 0.28
C THR A 72 3.47 -14.23 -1.06
N VAL A 73 4.43 -14.86 -1.73
CA VAL A 73 4.82 -14.49 -3.09
C VAL A 73 4.76 -15.74 -3.96
N LYS A 74 3.99 -15.67 -5.05
CA LYS A 74 3.73 -16.78 -5.97
C LYS A 74 4.28 -16.44 -7.35
N ALA A 75 4.76 -17.46 -8.06
CA ALA A 75 5.28 -17.39 -9.43
C ALA A 75 4.99 -18.73 -10.13
N PRO A 76 5.21 -18.87 -11.45
CA PRO A 76 5.06 -20.14 -12.13
C PRO A 76 5.85 -21.25 -11.42
N GLY A 77 5.27 -22.44 -11.28
CA GLY A 77 5.77 -23.48 -10.36
C GLY A 77 7.20 -23.98 -10.58
N ARG A 78 7.85 -23.65 -11.72
CA ARG A 78 9.27 -23.92 -11.97
C ARG A 78 10.20 -22.88 -11.33
N VAL A 79 9.74 -21.64 -11.19
CA VAL A 79 10.50 -20.52 -10.62
C VAL A 79 10.72 -20.80 -9.13
N ARG A 80 11.93 -20.54 -8.65
CA ARG A 80 12.27 -20.61 -7.22
C ARG A 80 12.55 -19.21 -6.72
N LEU A 81 11.81 -18.79 -5.71
CA LEU A 81 11.91 -17.47 -5.11
C LEU A 81 12.50 -17.60 -3.71
N ALA A 82 13.32 -16.63 -3.34
CA ALA A 82 13.60 -16.30 -1.94
C ALA A 82 13.10 -14.89 -1.69
N TRP A 83 12.39 -14.63 -0.61
CA TRP A 83 11.89 -13.29 -0.33
C TRP A 83 11.95 -12.93 1.15
N ARG A 84 11.98 -11.63 1.43
CA ARG A 84 12.01 -11.08 2.79
C ARG A 84 11.38 -9.69 2.82
N TYR A 85 10.91 -9.29 4.00
CA TYR A 85 10.57 -7.90 4.28
C TYR A 85 11.76 -7.18 4.90
N GLU A 86 12.07 -5.98 4.42
CA GLU A 86 13.16 -5.12 4.91
C GLU A 86 12.64 -3.69 5.09
N PRO A 87 12.59 -3.15 6.34
CA PRO A 87 12.18 -1.77 6.61
C PRO A 87 13.00 -0.69 5.88
N ARG A 88 14.25 -1.00 5.50
CA ARG A 88 15.17 -0.11 4.77
C ARG A 88 15.75 -0.80 3.52
N GLY A 89 14.89 -1.38 2.69
CA GLY A 89 15.27 -2.25 1.57
C GLY A 89 15.51 -1.52 0.24
N HIS A 90 15.23 -0.21 0.20
CA HIS A 90 15.45 0.62 -0.97
C HIS A 90 15.64 2.10 -0.57
N ALA A 91 16.05 2.93 -1.53
CA ALA A 91 16.37 4.35 -1.30
C ALA A 91 15.14 5.17 -0.89
N TYR A 92 15.36 6.22 -0.10
CA TYR A 92 14.33 7.20 0.24
C TYR A 92 13.76 7.86 -1.04
N PRO A 93 12.43 8.05 -1.17
CA PRO A 93 11.37 7.92 -0.15
C PRO A 93 10.71 6.52 -0.04
N TRP A 94 11.26 5.48 -0.67
CA TRP A 94 10.65 4.15 -0.79
C TRP A 94 11.36 3.09 0.06
N THR A 95 11.45 3.30 1.36
CA THR A 95 12.38 2.51 2.18
C THR A 95 11.87 1.11 2.53
N LYS A 96 10.57 0.93 2.71
CA LYS A 96 9.98 -0.35 3.14
C LYS A 96 9.79 -1.26 1.94
N ALA A 97 10.34 -2.47 1.97
CA ALA A 97 10.37 -3.35 0.81
C ALA A 97 10.02 -4.80 1.15
N VAL A 98 9.15 -5.42 0.35
CA VAL A 98 9.17 -6.87 0.15
C VAL A 98 10.13 -7.14 -1.00
N ILE A 99 11.31 -7.68 -0.69
CA ILE A 99 12.35 -8.00 -1.66
C ILE A 99 12.19 -9.45 -2.07
N VAL A 100 12.15 -9.71 -3.37
CA VAL A 100 12.03 -11.04 -3.95
C VAL A 100 13.21 -11.27 -4.89
N ASP A 101 14.02 -12.25 -4.54
CA ASP A 101 15.16 -12.73 -5.33
C ASP A 101 14.69 -13.94 -6.17
N VAL A 102 14.89 -13.88 -7.49
CA VAL A 102 14.59 -14.99 -8.41
C VAL A 102 15.77 -15.95 -8.39
N ALA A 103 15.75 -16.92 -7.47
CA ALA A 103 16.88 -17.79 -7.18
C ALA A 103 17.19 -18.79 -8.30
N GLN A 104 16.17 -19.40 -8.90
CA GLN A 104 16.33 -20.33 -10.01
C GLN A 104 15.16 -20.24 -10.97
N TRP A 105 15.45 -20.47 -12.26
CA TRP A 105 14.50 -20.47 -13.37
C TRP A 105 13.75 -19.13 -13.45
N GLY A 106 14.18 -18.27 -14.38
CA GLY A 106 13.63 -16.92 -14.53
C GLY A 106 12.16 -16.88 -14.93
N LEU A 107 11.56 -15.70 -14.79
CA LEU A 107 10.28 -15.35 -15.41
C LEU A 107 10.51 -15.05 -16.89
N ALA A 108 9.71 -15.66 -17.76
CA ALA A 108 9.67 -15.33 -19.19
C ALA A 108 8.72 -14.13 -19.44
N GLU A 109 8.78 -13.56 -20.64
CA GLU A 109 7.85 -12.51 -21.07
C GLU A 109 6.39 -12.94 -20.84
N GLY A 110 5.59 -12.05 -20.25
CA GLY A 110 4.18 -12.26 -19.95
C GLY A 110 3.89 -13.12 -18.72
N GLU A 111 4.89 -13.76 -18.11
CA GLU A 111 4.68 -14.49 -16.86
C GLU A 111 4.58 -13.55 -15.65
N THR A 112 3.91 -14.04 -14.62
CA THR A 112 3.52 -13.20 -13.49
C THR A 112 4.19 -13.59 -12.18
N LEU A 113 4.44 -12.59 -11.34
CA LEU A 113 4.78 -12.78 -9.93
C LEU A 113 3.74 -12.03 -9.09
N VAL A 114 3.11 -12.75 -8.17
CA VAL A 114 1.98 -12.27 -7.37
C VAL A 114 2.41 -12.11 -5.92
N PHE A 115 2.26 -10.91 -5.37
CA PHE A 115 2.34 -10.64 -3.94
C PHE A 115 0.93 -10.74 -3.36
N ASP A 116 0.65 -11.76 -2.56
CA ASP A 116 -0.61 -11.90 -1.84
C ASP A 116 -0.50 -11.22 -0.48
N LEU A 117 -0.96 -9.97 -0.40
CA LEU A 117 -1.01 -9.21 0.85
C LEU A 117 -2.21 -9.69 1.67
N GLY A 118 -1.95 -10.35 2.80
CA GLY A 118 -2.98 -10.93 3.65
C GLY A 118 -3.45 -12.31 3.18
N ASP A 119 -2.53 -13.18 2.72
CA ASP A 119 -2.84 -14.50 2.15
C ASP A 119 -3.74 -15.31 3.11
N PRO A 120 -4.96 -15.73 2.68
CA PRO A 120 -5.86 -16.51 3.50
C PRO A 120 -5.49 -17.98 3.68
N GLU A 121 -4.57 -18.55 2.88
CA GLU A 121 -4.38 -20.01 2.80
C GLU A 121 -4.09 -20.65 4.16
N GLY A 122 -3.40 -19.94 5.06
CA GLY A 122 -3.20 -20.38 6.44
C GLY A 122 -3.94 -19.58 7.51
N GLY A 123 -5.03 -18.89 7.15
CA GLY A 123 -5.97 -18.31 8.12
C GLY A 123 -5.71 -16.85 8.54
N SER A 124 -4.82 -16.13 7.87
CA SER A 124 -4.52 -14.74 8.22
C SER A 124 -5.78 -13.85 8.20
N PRO A 125 -5.96 -12.96 9.20
CA PRO A 125 -7.01 -11.95 9.20
C PRO A 125 -6.82 -10.88 8.10
N GLY A 126 -5.64 -10.83 7.46
CA GLY A 126 -5.30 -9.89 6.40
C GLY A 126 -4.19 -8.91 6.79
N VAL A 127 -3.97 -7.92 5.95
CA VAL A 127 -3.02 -6.82 6.15
C VAL A 127 -3.79 -5.56 6.53
N ARG A 128 -3.31 -4.81 7.53
CA ARG A 128 -3.93 -3.53 7.89
C ARG A 128 -3.45 -2.43 6.95
N ALA A 129 -4.39 -1.73 6.31
CA ALA A 129 -4.07 -0.54 5.53
C ALA A 129 -3.51 0.58 6.43
N GLN A 130 -2.79 1.54 5.83
CA GLN A 130 -2.33 2.74 6.52
C GLN A 130 -3.51 3.51 7.15
N THR A 131 -3.29 4.21 8.26
CA THR A 131 -4.37 4.81 9.08
C THR A 131 -4.77 6.21 8.66
N PHE A 132 -4.05 6.83 7.73
CA PHE A 132 -4.38 8.16 7.23
C PHE A 132 -4.80 8.16 5.76
N ALA A 133 -5.79 8.98 5.46
CA ALA A 133 -6.28 9.16 4.10
C ALA A 133 -5.21 9.81 3.20
N GLN A 134 -5.07 9.29 2.00
CA GLN A 134 -4.07 9.71 1.03
C GLN A 134 -4.58 9.44 -0.37
N ARG A 135 -4.42 10.42 -1.28
CA ARG A 135 -4.65 10.17 -2.70
C ARG A 135 -3.45 9.50 -3.36
N GLN A 136 -3.71 8.64 -4.34
CA GLN A 136 -2.69 8.01 -5.17
C GLN A 136 -1.59 7.33 -4.34
N HIS A 137 -1.99 6.54 -3.34
CA HIS A 137 -1.06 5.64 -2.65
C HIS A 137 -0.58 4.58 -3.65
N GLU A 138 0.70 4.63 -3.97
CA GLU A 138 1.31 3.77 -4.99
C GLU A 138 2.00 2.56 -4.32
N PHE A 139 1.64 1.37 -4.79
CA PHE A 139 2.30 0.11 -4.44
C PHE A 139 3.42 -0.13 -5.45
N ARG A 140 4.55 0.56 -5.25
CA ARG A 140 5.59 0.66 -6.27
C ARG A 140 6.31 -0.66 -6.48
N ILE A 141 6.39 -1.10 -7.73
CA ILE A 141 7.22 -2.22 -8.16
C ILE A 141 8.49 -1.67 -8.82
N VAL A 142 9.63 -2.23 -8.43
CA VAL A 142 10.89 -2.04 -9.14
C VAL A 142 11.49 -3.41 -9.47
N VAL A 143 12.14 -3.53 -10.63
CA VAL A 143 12.67 -4.79 -11.16
C VAL A 143 14.12 -4.62 -11.61
N ASP A 144 14.94 -5.62 -11.30
CA ASP A 144 16.28 -5.83 -11.85
C ASP A 144 16.24 -7.14 -12.66
N PRO A 145 15.95 -7.08 -13.97
CA PRO A 145 15.73 -8.28 -14.77
C PRO A 145 17.01 -9.08 -15.00
N PHE A 146 18.18 -8.48 -14.78
CA PHE A 146 19.48 -9.06 -15.13
C PHE A 146 20.36 -9.41 -13.93
N GLY A 147 19.92 -9.14 -12.70
CA GLY A 147 20.73 -9.39 -11.49
C GLY A 147 21.92 -8.44 -11.36
N SER A 148 21.80 -7.24 -11.92
CA SER A 148 22.83 -6.20 -11.93
C SER A 148 22.90 -5.39 -10.62
N GLY A 149 21.90 -5.52 -9.75
CA GLY A 149 21.67 -4.65 -8.60
C GLY A 149 21.03 -3.31 -8.94
N GLN A 150 20.75 -3.04 -10.22
CA GLN A 150 20.08 -1.81 -10.67
C GLN A 150 18.58 -2.08 -10.90
N HIS A 151 17.74 -1.47 -10.07
CA HIS A 151 16.28 -1.60 -10.17
C HIS A 151 15.67 -0.48 -10.99
N VAL A 152 14.82 -0.83 -11.95
CA VAL A 152 14.00 0.08 -12.74
C VAL A 152 12.57 0.05 -12.21
N ALA A 153 11.99 1.23 -11.93
CA ALA A 153 10.59 1.31 -11.57
C ALA A 153 9.70 1.04 -12.79
N VAL A 154 8.66 0.24 -12.60
CA VAL A 154 7.68 -0.09 -13.65
C VAL A 154 6.33 0.58 -13.35
N PRO A 155 5.45 0.75 -14.35
CA PRO A 155 4.07 1.17 -14.09
C PRO A 155 3.45 0.30 -13.01
N SER A 156 3.00 0.94 -11.94
CA SER A 156 2.61 0.28 -10.69
C SER A 156 1.19 0.70 -10.29
N PRO A 157 0.45 -0.15 -9.56
CA PRO A 157 -0.91 0.17 -9.17
C PRO A 157 -0.94 1.28 -8.11
N VAL A 158 -1.99 2.10 -8.22
CA VAL A 158 -2.30 3.18 -7.27
C VAL A 158 -3.70 3.00 -6.71
N ALA A 159 -3.87 3.28 -5.43
CA ALA A 159 -5.17 3.32 -4.77
C ALA A 159 -5.31 4.59 -3.93
N ASP A 160 -6.52 5.11 -3.83
CA ASP A 160 -6.82 6.13 -2.83
C ASP A 160 -7.05 5.45 -1.48
N ILE A 161 -6.36 5.93 -0.44
CA ILE A 161 -6.72 5.61 0.93
C ILE A 161 -7.77 6.62 1.38
N VAL A 162 -8.97 6.15 1.69
CA VAL A 162 -10.12 6.98 2.02
C VAL A 162 -10.45 6.89 3.51
N PRO A 163 -11.01 7.95 4.11
CA PRO A 163 -11.52 7.90 5.48
C PRO A 163 -12.57 6.80 5.67
N GLY A 164 -12.62 6.22 6.86
CA GLY A 164 -13.72 5.35 7.29
C GLY A 164 -15.02 6.11 7.58
N PRO A 165 -16.06 5.39 8.04
CA PRO A 165 -17.27 6.03 8.55
C PRO A 165 -16.96 6.93 9.75
N ALA A 166 -17.76 7.98 9.94
CA ALA A 166 -17.63 8.87 11.08
C ALA A 166 -17.86 8.10 12.39
N GLU A 167 -16.92 8.22 13.32
CA GLU A 167 -16.96 7.59 14.65
C GLU A 167 -17.08 8.62 15.76
N ARG A 168 -16.56 9.84 15.55
CA ARG A 168 -16.69 10.94 16.51
C ARG A 168 -16.88 12.29 15.85
N LEU A 169 -17.48 13.21 16.60
CA LEU A 169 -17.53 14.63 16.27
C LEU A 169 -16.47 15.36 17.10
N VAL A 170 -15.66 16.18 16.44
CA VAL A 170 -14.63 17.02 17.07
C VAL A 170 -14.98 18.48 16.83
N LEU A 171 -15.21 19.20 17.92
CA LEU A 171 -15.45 20.64 17.91
C LEU A 171 -14.17 21.37 18.33
N VAL A 172 -13.70 22.28 17.49
CA VAL A 172 -12.55 23.15 17.75
C VAL A 172 -13.04 24.57 17.87
N VAL A 173 -12.73 25.20 19.01
CA VAL A 173 -13.10 26.58 19.35
C VAL A 173 -11.90 27.30 19.96
N PRO A 174 -11.86 28.65 19.94
CA PRO A 174 -10.89 29.41 20.71
C PRO A 174 -11.02 29.11 22.21
N SER A 175 -9.89 29.03 22.91
CA SER A 175 -9.89 28.75 24.35
C SER A 175 -10.46 29.90 25.19
N GLN A 176 -10.47 31.13 24.65
CA GLN A 176 -10.99 32.34 25.29
C GLN A 176 -11.59 33.26 24.22
N VAL A 177 -12.68 33.93 24.57
CA VAL A 177 -13.38 34.95 23.78
C VAL A 177 -13.93 36.01 24.73
N ALA A 178 -13.97 37.28 24.34
CA ALA A 178 -14.60 38.30 25.18
C ALA A 178 -16.13 38.15 25.17
N PRO A 179 -16.84 38.54 26.24
CA PRO A 179 -18.31 38.55 26.23
C PRO A 179 -18.87 39.37 25.06
N GLY A 180 -19.75 38.75 24.26
CA GLY A 180 -20.38 39.37 23.09
C GLY A 180 -19.51 39.39 21.82
N GLU A 181 -18.28 38.89 21.88
CA GLU A 181 -17.40 38.80 20.71
C GLU A 181 -17.77 37.58 19.86
N PRO A 182 -18.02 37.73 18.55
CA PRO A 182 -18.24 36.61 17.66
C PRO A 182 -16.94 35.81 17.48
N PHE A 183 -17.04 34.49 17.40
CA PHE A 183 -15.91 33.62 17.16
C PHE A 183 -16.23 32.51 16.15
N ALA A 184 -15.18 31.98 15.52
CA ALA A 184 -15.30 30.85 14.61
C ALA A 184 -15.21 29.53 15.40
N LEU A 185 -16.07 28.59 15.03
CA LEU A 185 -16.00 27.20 15.47
C LEU A 185 -15.80 26.29 14.25
N THR A 186 -15.02 25.23 14.41
CA THR A 186 -14.86 24.20 13.39
C THR A 186 -15.37 22.88 13.94
N LEU A 187 -16.38 22.32 13.30
CA LEU A 187 -16.88 20.98 13.59
C LEU A 187 -16.38 20.01 12.54
N ARG A 188 -15.82 18.88 12.96
CA ARG A 188 -15.34 17.80 12.11
C ARG A 188 -15.97 16.48 12.51
N ALA A 189 -16.52 15.76 11.54
CA ALA A 189 -16.76 14.33 11.70
C ALA A 189 -15.46 13.59 11.37
N GLU A 190 -14.98 12.77 12.28
CA GLU A 190 -13.73 12.01 12.12
C GLU A 190 -14.01 10.51 12.16
N ASP A 191 -13.27 9.75 11.35
CA ASP A 191 -13.21 8.30 11.48
C ASP A 191 -12.40 7.88 12.72
N ARG A 192 -12.33 6.56 12.96
CA ARG A 192 -11.57 5.96 14.08
C ARG A 192 -10.13 6.47 14.21
N TRP A 193 -9.51 6.86 13.10
CA TRP A 193 -8.11 7.24 12.99
C TRP A 193 -7.91 8.75 12.91
N GLY A 194 -8.98 9.55 13.01
CA GLY A 194 -8.93 11.01 12.96
C GLY A 194 -8.98 11.60 11.55
N ASN A 195 -9.25 10.79 10.52
CA ASN A 195 -9.45 11.32 9.18
C ASN A 195 -10.81 12.00 9.07
N PRO A 196 -10.93 13.16 8.39
CA PRO A 196 -12.23 13.77 8.13
C PRO A 196 -13.14 12.82 7.33
N ALA A 197 -14.19 12.30 7.97
CA ALA A 197 -15.15 11.41 7.35
C ALA A 197 -15.99 12.19 6.33
N ARG A 198 -16.09 11.68 5.10
CA ARG A 198 -16.71 12.42 3.98
C ARG A 198 -18.23 12.27 3.89
N GLU A 199 -18.78 11.21 4.46
CA GLU A 199 -20.18 10.81 4.26
C GLU A 199 -21.08 11.09 5.47
N TYR A 200 -20.59 11.84 6.47
CA TYR A 200 -21.43 12.20 7.60
C TYR A 200 -22.55 13.16 7.18
N ALA A 201 -23.79 12.69 7.22
CA ALA A 201 -24.99 13.46 6.91
C ALA A 201 -25.96 13.57 8.11
N GLY A 202 -25.44 13.34 9.33
CA GLY A 202 -26.23 13.40 10.56
C GLY A 202 -26.59 14.84 10.96
N HIS A 203 -27.61 14.97 11.82
CA HIS A 203 -27.95 16.24 12.45
C HIS A 203 -27.05 16.49 13.66
N VAL A 204 -26.50 17.69 13.77
CA VAL A 204 -25.68 18.10 14.91
C VAL A 204 -26.36 19.25 15.64
N VAL A 205 -26.51 19.10 16.95
CA VAL A 205 -27.02 20.15 17.84
C VAL A 205 -25.83 20.69 18.63
N LEU A 206 -25.68 22.01 18.66
CA LEU A 206 -24.71 22.70 19.49
C LEU A 206 -25.46 23.42 20.61
N GLU A 207 -25.18 23.05 21.86
CA GLU A 207 -25.77 23.66 23.04
C GLU A 207 -24.67 24.31 23.88
N GLY A 208 -24.85 25.59 24.22
CA GLY A 208 -24.00 26.29 25.17
C GLY A 208 -24.47 26.03 26.60
N ILE A 209 -23.53 25.78 27.52
CA ILE A 209 -23.85 25.77 28.95
C ILE A 209 -24.03 27.24 29.38
N PRO A 210 -25.08 27.57 30.18
CA PRO A 210 -25.35 28.92 30.67
C PRO A 210 -24.17 29.56 31.42
#